data_AF-A7AXG6-F1
#
_entry.id   AF-A7AXG6-F1
#
_cell.length_a   1.000
_cell.length_b   1.000
_cell.length_c   1.000
_cell.angle_alpha   90.00
_cell.angle_beta   90.00
_cell.angle_gamma   90.00
#
_symmetry.space_group_name_H-M   'P 1'
#
loop_
_entity.id
_entity.type
_entity.pdbx_description
1 polymer ?
#
loop_
_entity_poly.entity_id
_entity_poly.type
_entity_poly.pdbx_seq_one_letter_code
_entity_poly.pdbx_strand_id
1 'polypeptide(L)'
;MIKNNIINKIVIYNYLYNSTSYKDDKFLYSIDLSIKTITRQKPTYIVNKKKEIIGTKTSLLNYNLKEFIYKFKKFTLIKLYSTSVFNKNFYNFDADFNLNVCLNNVSYFFEYFNRPSLDYMCKFNIKFIFNKYVNNLYRLNYIKNNLNFQLC
;
A
#
# COMPACT_ATOMS: atom_id res chain seq x y z
N MET A 1 0.15 29.07 -10.38
CA MET A 1 0.88 27.82 -10.68
C MET A 1 0.92 26.97 -9.41
N ILE A 2 -0.14 26.19 -9.13
CA ILE A 2 -0.21 25.45 -7.87
C ILE A 2 0.63 24.18 -8.03
N LYS A 3 1.76 24.08 -7.31
CA LYS A 3 2.42 22.81 -6.99
C LYS A 3 1.46 21.98 -6.12
N ASN A 4 0.35 21.53 -6.70
CA ASN A 4 -0.63 20.73 -5.99
C ASN A 4 -0.04 19.33 -5.81
N ASN A 5 0.05 18.87 -4.56
CA ASN A 5 0.28 17.45 -4.28
C ASN A 5 -0.86 16.66 -4.96
N ILE A 6 -0.55 15.99 -6.06
CA ILE A 6 -1.52 15.24 -6.88
C ILE A 6 -2.13 14.11 -6.06
N ILE A 7 -1.31 13.40 -5.29
CA ILE A 7 -1.73 12.43 -4.28
C ILE A 7 -1.86 13.17 -2.95
N ASN A 8 -3.06 13.14 -2.37
CA ASN A 8 -3.35 13.78 -1.09
C ASN A 8 -2.95 12.88 0.09
N LYS A 9 -3.25 11.59 0.01
CA LYS A 9 -2.91 10.59 1.03
C LYS A 9 -2.82 9.20 0.43
N ILE A 10 -2.10 8.31 1.11
CA ILE A 10 -2.15 6.88 0.83
C ILE A 10 -2.73 6.18 2.06
N VAL A 11 -3.69 5.28 1.86
CA VAL A 11 -4.22 4.44 2.93
C VAL A 11 -3.87 3.00 2.63
N ILE A 12 -3.27 2.32 3.59
CA ILE A 12 -2.81 0.94 3.45
C ILE A 12 -3.63 0.09 4.40
N TYR A 13 -4.24 -0.97 3.86
CA TYR A 13 -4.97 -1.98 4.61
C TYR A 13 -4.27 -3.33 4.51
N ASN A 14 -4.24 -4.04 5.62
CA ASN A 14 -3.82 -5.44 5.66
C ASN A 14 -4.91 -6.23 6.36
N TYR A 15 -5.58 -7.13 5.63
CA TYR A 15 -6.67 -7.92 6.17
C TYR A 15 -6.12 -9.26 6.68
N LEU A 16 -6.51 -9.63 7.90
CA LEU A 16 -5.97 -10.77 8.65
C LEU A 16 -6.98 -11.92 8.78
N TYR A 17 -8.14 -11.83 8.10
CA TYR A 17 -9.29 -12.73 8.23
C TYR A 17 -9.00 -14.25 8.09
N ASN A 18 -7.90 -14.63 7.44
CA ASN A 18 -7.53 -16.04 7.24
C ASN A 18 -6.42 -16.52 8.19
N SER A 19 -5.95 -15.68 9.11
CA SER A 19 -4.95 -16.09 10.09
C SER A 19 -5.64 -16.67 11.31
N THR A 20 -5.50 -17.97 11.55
CA THR A 20 -5.94 -18.64 12.79
C THR A 20 -5.24 -18.10 14.03
N SER A 21 -4.17 -17.31 13.86
CA SER A 21 -3.31 -16.75 14.91
C SER A 21 -3.60 -15.28 15.24
N TYR A 22 -4.75 -14.71 14.88
CA TYR A 22 -5.03 -13.27 15.14
C TYR A 22 -5.06 -12.88 16.64
N LYS A 23 -5.11 -13.87 17.55
CA LYS A 23 -5.01 -13.69 19.01
C LYS A 23 -3.59 -13.87 19.56
N ASP A 24 -2.62 -14.24 18.73
CA ASP A 24 -1.23 -14.40 19.13
C ASP A 24 -0.52 -13.05 19.14
N ASP A 25 -0.02 -12.64 20.31
CA ASP A 25 0.70 -11.37 20.47
C ASP A 25 1.96 -11.29 19.59
N LYS A 26 2.63 -12.42 19.34
CA LYS A 26 3.80 -12.47 18.44
C LYS A 26 3.38 -12.18 17.01
N PHE A 27 2.24 -12.72 16.59
CA PHE A 27 1.68 -12.47 15.28
C PHE A 27 1.36 -10.98 15.08
N LEU A 28 0.65 -10.36 16.04
CA LEU A 28 0.31 -8.94 15.98
C LEU A 28 1.57 -8.05 15.99
N TYR A 29 2.58 -8.42 16.77
CA TYR A 29 3.88 -7.75 16.77
C TYR A 29 4.56 -7.81 15.39
N SER A 30 4.57 -8.98 14.74
CA SER A 30 5.14 -9.13 13.40
C SER A 30 4.39 -8.32 12.34
N ILE A 31 3.06 -8.21 12.45
CA ILE A 31 2.24 -7.31 11.59
C ILE A 31 2.64 -5.86 11.79
N ASP A 32 2.72 -5.42 13.04
CA ASP A 32 3.10 -4.05 13.39
C ASP A 32 4.49 -3.72 12.86
N LEU A 33 5.45 -4.61 13.05
CA LEU A 33 6.82 -4.45 12.57
C LEU A 33 6.86 -4.37 11.04
N SER A 34 6.12 -5.24 10.36
CA SER A 34 5.98 -5.27 8.90
C SER A 34 5.48 -3.93 8.36
N ILE A 35 4.36 -3.44 8.89
CA ILE A 35 3.74 -2.20 8.44
C ILE A 35 4.60 -1.00 8.80
N LYS A 36 5.11 -0.93 10.04
CA LYS A 36 5.97 0.17 10.49
C LYS A 36 7.26 0.24 9.67
N THR A 37 7.80 -0.89 9.26
CA THR A 37 9.02 -0.91 8.46
C THR A 37 8.79 -0.32 7.06
N ILE A 38 7.71 -0.72 6.39
CA ILE A 38 7.36 -0.21 5.06
C ILE A 38 6.90 1.26 5.11
N THR A 39 6.08 1.61 6.10
CA THR A 39 5.31 2.86 6.12
C THR A 39 5.89 3.94 7.04
N ARG A 40 6.80 3.57 7.93
CA ARG A 40 7.30 4.41 9.04
C ARG A 40 6.18 4.94 9.96
N GLN A 41 5.05 4.26 10.00
CA GLN A 41 3.91 4.61 10.84
C GLN A 41 3.43 3.39 11.62
N LYS A 42 2.94 3.64 12.83
CA LYS A 42 2.26 2.61 13.61
C LYS A 42 0.87 2.36 13.01
N PRO A 43 0.49 1.10 12.72
CA PRO A 43 -0.85 0.81 12.26
C PRO A 43 -1.90 1.02 13.36
N THR A 44 -3.13 1.22 12.91
CA THR A 44 -4.33 1.10 13.73
C THR A 44 -4.98 -0.25 13.47
N TYR A 45 -5.41 -0.96 14.52
CA TYR A 45 -6.13 -2.21 14.36
C TYR A 45 -7.57 -1.97 13.92
N ILE A 46 -8.03 -2.79 12.99
CA ILE A 46 -9.44 -2.87 12.61
C ILE A 46 -10.03 -4.02 13.41
N VAL A 47 -11.08 -3.73 14.18
CA VAL A 47 -11.80 -4.71 14.97
C VAL A 47 -13.21 -4.93 14.43
N ASN A 48 -13.69 -6.17 14.46
CA ASN A 48 -15.06 -6.50 14.09
C ASN A 48 -16.05 -6.26 15.25
N LYS A 49 -17.35 -6.52 15.01
CA LYS A 49 -18.40 -6.39 16.04
C LYS A 49 -18.19 -7.30 17.26
N LYS A 50 -17.42 -8.40 17.11
CA LYS A 50 -17.04 -9.33 18.18
C LYS A 50 -15.75 -8.90 18.92
N LYS A 51 -15.21 -7.71 18.64
CA LYS A 51 -13.95 -7.18 19.18
C LYS A 51 -12.70 -7.98 18.78
N GLU A 52 -12.76 -8.72 17.68
CA GLU A 52 -11.63 -9.47 17.13
C GLU A 52 -10.86 -8.60 16.14
N ILE A 53 -9.53 -8.66 16.17
CA ILE A 53 -8.67 -7.96 15.20
C ILE A 53 -8.79 -8.68 13.85
N ILE A 54 -9.32 -7.98 12.86
CA ILE A 54 -9.56 -8.48 11.51
C ILE A 54 -8.62 -7.87 10.46
N GLY A 55 -7.84 -6.88 10.87
CA GLY A 55 -6.93 -6.18 9.98
C GLY A 55 -6.20 -5.04 10.64
N THR A 56 -5.39 -4.37 9.84
CA THR A 56 -4.73 -3.13 10.21
C THR A 56 -4.91 -2.08 9.11
N LYS A 57 -4.80 -0.82 9.53
CA LYS A 57 -4.91 0.35 8.67
C LYS A 57 -3.84 1.38 9.02
N THR A 58 -3.21 1.95 8.02
CA THR A 58 -2.23 3.05 8.16
C THR A 58 -2.52 4.12 7.12
N SER A 59 -2.32 5.40 7.47
CA SER A 59 -2.60 6.54 6.57
C SER A 59 -1.39 7.46 6.45
N LEU A 60 -0.78 7.47 5.26
CA LEU A 60 0.41 8.25 4.95
C LEU A 60 0.04 9.65 4.47
N LEU A 61 0.64 10.64 5.12
CA LEU A 61 0.51 12.06 4.82
C LEU A 61 1.91 12.69 4.76
N ASN A 62 2.01 13.87 4.14
CA ASN A 62 3.20 14.73 4.18
C ASN A 62 4.51 14.00 3.86
N TYR A 63 5.47 14.00 4.81
CA TYR A 63 6.79 13.42 4.64
C TYR A 63 6.73 11.90 4.37
N ASN A 64 5.99 11.15 5.19
CA ASN A 64 5.86 9.70 5.03
C ASN A 64 5.18 9.31 3.70
N LEU A 65 4.23 10.13 3.24
CA LEU A 65 3.63 9.96 1.91
C LEU A 65 4.67 10.12 0.80
N LYS A 66 5.45 11.20 0.83
CA LYS A 66 6.48 11.48 -0.19
C LYS A 66 7.54 10.37 -0.22
N GLU A 67 7.99 9.95 0.95
CA GLU A 67 9.01 8.90 1.07
C GLU A 67 8.49 7.55 0.56
N PHE A 68 7.25 7.18 0.93
CA PHE A 68 6.63 5.96 0.43
C PHE A 68 6.49 5.98 -1.09
N ILE A 69 6.00 7.07 -1.68
CA ILE A 69 5.88 7.20 -3.16
C ILE A 69 7.25 7.05 -3.82
N TYR A 70 8.29 7.68 -3.27
CA TYR A 70 9.66 7.55 -3.79
C TYR A 70 10.13 6.09 -3.80
N LYS A 71 10.03 5.41 -2.65
CA LYS A 71 10.43 4.00 -2.51
C LYS A 71 9.60 3.09 -3.42
N PHE A 72 8.29 3.32 -3.46
CA PHE A 72 7.36 2.57 -4.29
C PHE A 72 7.75 2.67 -5.76
N LYS A 73 8.05 3.88 -6.25
CA LYS A 73 8.52 4.07 -7.63
C LYS A 73 9.89 3.44 -7.89
N LYS A 74 10.85 3.68 -7.00
CA LYS A 74 12.24 3.32 -7.23
C LYS A 74 12.51 1.82 -7.07
N PHE A 75 11.77 1.13 -6.22
CA PHE A 75 12.05 -0.27 -5.90
C PHE A 75 10.87 -1.19 -6.21
N THR A 76 9.68 -0.85 -5.72
CA THR A 76 8.50 -1.73 -5.83
C THR A 76 7.99 -1.85 -7.26
N LEU A 77 7.83 -0.73 -7.96
CA LEU A 77 7.35 -0.73 -9.35
C LEU A 77 8.29 -1.44 -10.30
N ILE A 78 9.61 -1.28 -10.14
CA ILE A 78 10.61 -1.98 -10.96
C ILE A 78 10.42 -3.50 -10.86
N LYS A 79 10.24 -4.01 -9.63
CA LYS A 79 10.02 -5.44 -9.39
C LYS A 79 8.63 -5.90 -9.84
N LEU A 80 7.62 -5.04 -9.69
CA LEU A 80 6.29 -5.32 -10.19
C LEU A 80 6.35 -5.56 -11.70
N TYR A 81 6.92 -4.63 -12.47
CA TYR A 81 6.96 -4.72 -13.92
C TYR A 81 7.89 -5.82 -14.46
N SER A 82 8.98 -6.15 -13.75
CA SER A 82 9.83 -7.28 -14.14
C SER A 82 9.14 -8.64 -13.96
N THR A 83 8.10 -8.71 -13.11
CA THR A 83 7.37 -9.95 -12.83
C THR A 83 5.97 -9.98 -13.45
N SER A 84 5.47 -8.85 -13.96
CA SER A 84 4.07 -8.66 -14.34
C SER A 84 3.77 -8.81 -15.83
N VAL A 85 4.52 -9.61 -16.59
CA VAL A 85 4.25 -9.81 -18.03
C VAL A 85 2.78 -10.19 -18.31
N PHE A 86 1.99 -10.65 -17.31
CA PHE A 86 0.60 -11.10 -17.51
C PHE A 86 -0.50 -10.67 -16.52
N ASN A 87 -0.27 -9.84 -15.49
CA ASN A 87 -1.29 -9.70 -14.42
C ASN A 87 -2.04 -8.36 -14.40
N LYS A 88 -3.24 -8.35 -15.00
CA LYS A 88 -4.28 -7.30 -14.87
C LYS A 88 -4.87 -7.18 -13.45
N ASN A 89 -4.54 -8.09 -12.52
CA ASN A 89 -5.23 -8.21 -11.22
C ASN A 89 -4.55 -7.51 -10.04
N PHE A 90 -3.45 -6.78 -10.24
CA PHE A 90 -2.72 -6.13 -9.15
C PHE A 90 -3.24 -4.75 -8.78
N TYR A 91 -4.05 -4.13 -9.63
CA TYR A 91 -4.60 -2.80 -9.36
C TYR A 91 -5.98 -2.62 -9.99
N ASN A 92 -6.74 -1.68 -9.46
CA ASN A 92 -8.00 -1.21 -10.04
C ASN A 92 -8.22 0.26 -9.69
N PHE A 93 -9.26 0.86 -10.29
CA PHE A 93 -9.72 2.19 -9.95
C PHE A 93 -11.08 2.12 -9.27
N ASP A 94 -11.30 2.97 -8.26
CA ASP A 94 -12.64 3.18 -7.70
C ASP A 94 -13.43 4.25 -8.47
N ALA A 95 -14.68 4.47 -8.09
CA ALA A 95 -15.57 5.44 -8.73
C ALA A 95 -15.05 6.90 -8.67
N ASP A 96 -14.12 7.21 -7.75
CA ASP A 96 -13.50 8.52 -7.60
C ASP A 96 -12.15 8.64 -8.33
N PHE A 97 -11.81 7.65 -9.16
CA PHE A 97 -10.53 7.51 -9.85
C PHE A 97 -9.32 7.42 -8.90
N ASN A 98 -9.52 6.89 -7.70
CA ASN A 98 -8.40 6.50 -6.84
C ASN A 98 -7.83 5.17 -7.31
N LEU A 99 -6.50 5.05 -7.26
CA LEU A 99 -5.79 3.83 -7.62
C LEU A 99 -5.71 2.93 -6.38
N ASN A 100 -6.21 1.70 -6.48
CA ASN A 100 -6.01 0.66 -5.48
C ASN A 100 -5.00 -0.35 -6.04
N VAL A 101 -4.00 -0.71 -5.25
CA VAL A 101 -2.97 -1.70 -5.62
C VAL A 101 -2.91 -2.77 -4.54
N CYS A 102 -2.91 -4.04 -4.91
CA CYS A 102 -2.79 -5.17 -3.98
C CYS A 102 -1.48 -5.90 -4.20
N LEU A 103 -0.58 -5.89 -3.20
CA LEU A 103 0.76 -6.48 -3.29
C LEU A 103 1.05 -7.37 -2.09
N ASN A 104 1.77 -8.47 -2.31
CA ASN A 104 2.38 -9.24 -1.22
C ASN A 104 3.63 -8.51 -0.70
N ASN A 105 3.73 -8.34 0.63
CA ASN A 105 4.81 -7.58 1.25
C ASN A 105 6.22 -8.11 0.90
N VAL A 106 6.47 -9.40 1.18
CA VAL A 106 7.75 -10.09 0.96
C VAL A 106 8.18 -10.00 -0.51
N SER A 107 7.22 -10.10 -1.42
CA SER A 107 7.50 -10.14 -2.85
C SER A 107 7.87 -8.77 -3.43
N TYR A 108 7.46 -7.64 -2.85
CA TYR A 108 7.50 -6.36 -3.57
C TYR A 108 8.10 -5.18 -2.79
N PHE A 109 8.26 -5.27 -1.47
CA PHE A 109 8.87 -4.20 -0.69
C PHE A 109 10.34 -4.48 -0.41
N PHE A 110 11.17 -3.49 -0.64
CA PHE A 110 12.62 -3.68 -0.58
C PHE A 110 13.13 -3.90 0.84
N GLU A 111 12.37 -3.45 1.84
CA GLU A 111 12.71 -3.66 3.25
C GLU A 111 12.81 -5.15 3.64
N TYR A 112 12.18 -6.04 2.86
CA TYR A 112 12.20 -7.49 3.05
C TYR A 112 13.42 -8.18 2.44
N PHE A 113 14.24 -7.50 1.63
CA PHE A 113 15.32 -8.17 0.93
C PHE A 113 16.42 -8.74 1.84
N ASN A 114 16.64 -8.15 3.02
CA ASN A 114 17.77 -8.50 3.89
C ASN A 114 17.39 -8.56 5.39
N ARG A 115 16.12 -8.79 5.74
CA ARG A 115 15.68 -8.77 7.16
C ARG A 115 14.97 -10.07 7.55
N PRO A 116 15.70 -10.99 8.22
CA PRO A 116 15.11 -12.24 8.75
C PRO A 116 13.97 -12.00 9.73
N SER A 117 13.96 -10.85 10.42
CA SER A 117 12.89 -10.46 11.35
C SER A 117 11.56 -10.05 10.68
N LEU A 118 11.52 -10.05 9.35
CA LEU A 118 10.33 -9.78 8.54
C LEU A 118 9.92 -11.06 7.80
N ASP A 119 9.59 -12.10 8.56
CA ASP A 119 9.22 -13.43 8.06
C ASP A 119 7.73 -13.52 7.67
N TYR A 120 6.88 -12.68 8.27
CA TYR A 120 5.45 -12.76 8.03
C TYR A 120 5.03 -12.23 6.65
N MET A 121 4.32 -13.08 5.90
CA MET A 121 3.78 -12.76 4.57
C MET A 121 2.33 -12.28 4.67
N CYS A 122 2.03 -11.12 4.07
CA CYS A 122 0.67 -10.61 3.99
C CYS A 122 0.41 -9.69 2.80
N LYS A 123 -0.88 -9.51 2.49
CA LYS A 123 -1.36 -8.71 1.36
C LYS A 123 -1.61 -7.26 1.77
N PHE A 124 -0.86 -6.34 1.19
CA PHE A 124 -1.02 -4.90 1.34
C PHE A 124 -1.98 -4.38 0.27
N ASN A 125 -3.15 -3.90 0.70
CA ASN A 125 -4.09 -3.16 -0.15
C ASN A 125 -3.80 -1.67 0.00
N ILE A 126 -3.18 -1.08 -1.00
CA ILE A 126 -2.64 0.27 -1.01
C ILE A 126 -3.57 1.15 -1.85
N LYS A 127 -4.27 2.08 -1.19
CA LYS A 127 -5.17 3.03 -1.84
C LYS A 127 -4.51 4.40 -1.96
N PHE A 128 -4.23 4.82 -3.18
CA PHE A 128 -3.72 6.15 -3.52
C PHE A 128 -4.90 7.11 -3.70
N ILE A 129 -5.07 8.01 -2.74
CA ILE A 129 -6.17 8.97 -2.75
C ILE A 129 -5.70 10.28 -3.33
N PHE A 130 -6.25 10.62 -4.50
CA PHE A 130 -5.88 11.83 -5.22
C PHE A 130 -6.55 13.06 -4.61
N ASN A 131 -5.95 14.23 -4.84
CA ASN A 131 -6.55 15.49 -4.46
C ASN A 131 -7.84 15.73 -5.27
N LYS A 132 -8.97 15.88 -4.56
CA LYS A 132 -10.30 16.05 -5.18
C LYS A 132 -10.41 17.26 -6.11
N TYR A 133 -9.56 18.27 -5.93
CA TYR A 133 -9.52 19.48 -6.75
C TYR A 133 -8.68 19.33 -8.02
N VAL A 134 -7.98 18.20 -8.21
CA VAL A 134 -7.21 17.91 -9.42
C VAL A 134 -8.12 17.22 -10.43
N ASN A 135 -8.13 17.70 -11.68
CA ASN A 135 -8.92 17.11 -12.77
C ASN A 135 -8.56 15.64 -13.04
N ASN A 136 -9.55 14.80 -13.38
CA ASN A 136 -9.37 13.37 -13.62
C ASN A 136 -8.34 13.05 -14.71
N LEU A 137 -8.30 13.80 -15.81
CA LEU A 137 -7.29 13.62 -16.86
C LEU A 137 -5.88 13.78 -16.32
N TYR A 138 -5.67 14.75 -15.43
CA TYR A 138 -4.37 14.98 -14.81
C TYR A 138 -3.99 13.86 -13.83
N ARG A 139 -4.96 13.31 -13.08
CA ARG A 139 -4.76 12.13 -12.22
C ARG A 139 -4.37 10.91 -13.05
N LEU A 140 -5.08 10.65 -14.15
CA LEU A 140 -4.81 9.54 -15.06
C LEU A 140 -3.43 9.67 -15.72
N ASN A 141 -3.07 10.86 -16.19
CA ASN A 141 -1.74 11.13 -16.74
C ASN A 141 -0.65 10.93 -15.69
N TYR A 142 -0.89 11.31 -14.44
CA TYR A 142 0.04 11.00 -13.36
C TYR A 142 0.17 9.49 -13.18
N ILE A 143 -0.93 8.74 -13.07
CA ILE A 143 -0.89 7.28 -12.90
C ILE A 143 -0.11 6.62 -14.04
N LYS A 144 -0.42 6.97 -15.29
CA LYS A 144 0.24 6.43 -16.48
C LYS A 144 1.72 6.79 -16.55
N ASN A 145 2.06 8.07 -16.40
CA ASN A 145 3.42 8.53 -16.69
C ASN A 145 4.36 8.45 -15.47
N ASN A 146 3.81 8.51 -14.26
CA ASN A 146 4.61 8.53 -13.01
C ASN A 146 4.58 7.22 -12.25
N LEU A 147 3.48 6.47 -12.30
CA LEU A 147 3.36 5.18 -11.65
C LEU A 147 3.38 4.01 -12.65
N ASN A 148 3.41 4.31 -13.95
CA ASN A 148 3.50 3.35 -15.05
C ASN A 148 2.37 2.30 -15.08
N PHE A 149 1.26 2.55 -14.37
CA PHE A 149 0.09 1.68 -14.44
C PHE A 149 -0.64 1.99 -15.74
N GLN A 150 -0.82 0.98 -16.57
CA GLN A 150 -1.60 1.10 -17.80
C GLN A 150 -3.08 1.27 -17.45
N LEU A 151 -3.82 2.01 -18.26
CA LEU A 151 -5.27 2.03 -18.16
C LEU A 151 -5.75 0.92 -19.08
N CYS A 152 -6.33 -0.13 -18.50
CA CYS A 152 -6.94 -1.21 -19.28
C CYS A 152 -8.25 -0.74 -19.93
#